data_AF-A0A3Q9G288-F1
#
_entry.id   AF-A0A3Q9G288-F1
#
_cell.length_a   1.000
_cell.length_b   1.000
_cell.length_c   1.000
_cell.angle_alpha   90.00
_cell.angle_beta   90.00
_cell.angle_gamma   90.00
#
_symmetry.space_group_name_H-M   'P 1'
#
loop_
_entity.id
_entity.type
_entity.pdbx_description
1 polymer ?
#
loop_
_entity_poly.entity_id
_entity_poly.type
_entity_poly.pdbx_seq_one_letter_code
_entity_poly.pdbx_strand_id
1 'polypeptide(L)'
;MLGAAPDAYSRDPLNLLVALQNYVDSLPLGEFEQSDWITLHTDLTSYLADVLVHRCEGVWRVAHDSTAPQGFRYVIEATGLDGELHQVEPYAVVMEEFRHPPIEVTRMIANAEVTLHVTRLLDD
;
A
#
# COMPACT_ATOMS: atom_id res chain seq x y z
N MET A 1 -6.49 5.04 -15.63
CA MET A 1 -6.35 3.60 -15.30
C MET A 1 -5.31 3.00 -16.22
N LEU A 2 -4.24 2.43 -15.65
CA LEU A 2 -3.08 1.87 -16.37
C LEU A 2 -3.45 0.55 -17.09
N GLY A 3 -4.31 0.61 -18.10
CA GLY A 3 -4.64 -0.54 -18.96
C GLY A 3 -5.53 -1.64 -18.35
N ALA A 4 -5.76 -1.66 -17.03
CA ALA A 4 -6.75 -2.57 -16.42
C ALA A 4 -8.17 -2.09 -16.72
N ALA A 5 -9.05 -3.01 -17.11
CA ALA A 5 -10.48 -2.73 -17.26
C ALA A 5 -11.07 -2.34 -15.89
N PRO A 6 -11.90 -1.27 -15.78
CA PRO A 6 -12.48 -0.84 -14.51
C PRO A 6 -13.17 -1.98 -13.74
N ASP A 7 -13.93 -2.84 -14.42
CA ASP A 7 -14.63 -3.98 -13.82
C ASP A 7 -13.69 -5.09 -13.32
N ALA A 8 -12.48 -5.19 -13.88
CA ALA A 8 -11.47 -6.12 -13.38
C ALA A 8 -10.81 -5.55 -12.11
N TYR A 9 -10.51 -4.26 -12.10
CA TYR A 9 -9.96 -3.57 -10.92
C TYR A 9 -10.93 -3.62 -9.74
N SER A 10 -12.21 -3.27 -9.95
CA SER A 10 -13.21 -3.28 -8.88
C SER A 10 -13.49 -4.67 -8.29
N ARG A 11 -13.14 -5.76 -9.00
CA ARG A 11 -13.28 -7.12 -8.48
C ARG A 11 -12.05 -7.59 -7.72
N ASP A 12 -10.87 -7.26 -8.23
CA ASP A 12 -9.59 -7.55 -7.57
C ASP A 12 -8.57 -6.48 -7.97
N PRO A 13 -8.19 -5.57 -7.05
CA PRO A 13 -7.20 -4.53 -7.32
C PRO A 13 -5.85 -5.07 -7.79
N LEU A 14 -5.48 -6.32 -7.47
CA LEU A 14 -4.22 -6.92 -7.95
C LEU A 14 -4.17 -7.10 -9.47
N ASN A 15 -5.31 -7.02 -10.17
CA ASN A 15 -5.31 -6.99 -11.63
C ASN A 15 -4.52 -5.78 -12.20
N LEU A 16 -4.28 -4.74 -11.40
CA LEU A 16 -3.46 -3.59 -11.78
C LEU A 16 -1.96 -3.80 -11.54
N LEU A 17 -1.56 -4.80 -10.74
CA LEU A 17 -0.19 -4.95 -10.22
C LEU A 17 0.88 -4.88 -11.31
N VAL A 18 0.75 -5.69 -12.36
CA VAL A 18 1.75 -5.76 -13.44
C VAL A 18 1.86 -4.42 -14.17
N ALA A 19 0.73 -3.77 -14.45
CA ALA A 19 0.73 -2.49 -15.15
C ALA A 19 1.27 -1.36 -14.28
N LEU A 20 1.00 -1.40 -12.97
CA LEU A 20 1.52 -0.44 -12.01
C LEU A 20 3.03 -0.61 -11.82
N GLN A 21 3.53 -1.84 -11.72
CA GLN A 21 4.97 -2.09 -11.66
C GLN A 21 5.67 -1.55 -12.92
N ASN A 22 5.19 -1.89 -14.11
CA ASN A 22 5.75 -1.38 -15.37
C ASN A 22 5.71 0.15 -15.44
N TYR A 23 4.65 0.77 -14.93
CA TYR A 23 4.56 2.23 -14.86
C TYR A 23 5.66 2.79 -13.96
N VAL A 24 5.76 2.30 -12.72
CA VAL A 24 6.77 2.75 -11.74
C VAL A 24 8.20 2.57 -12.27
N ASP A 25 8.50 1.43 -12.88
CA ASP A 25 9.80 1.12 -13.48
C ASP A 25 10.19 2.08 -14.61
N SER A 26 9.20 2.66 -15.30
CA SER A 26 9.40 3.58 -16.42
C SER A 26 9.54 5.05 -15.99
N LEU A 27 9.29 5.38 -14.72
CA LEU A 27 9.30 6.77 -14.25
C LEU A 27 10.72 7.32 -14.18
N PRO A 28 10.98 8.53 -14.71
CA PRO A 28 12.27 9.20 -14.56
C PRO A 28 12.36 9.84 -13.16
N LEU A 29 12.47 9.02 -12.10
CA LEU A 29 12.42 9.49 -10.70
C LEU A 29 13.47 10.57 -10.38
N GLY A 30 14.60 10.59 -11.09
CA GLY A 30 15.64 11.61 -10.94
C GLY A 30 15.25 13.00 -11.47
N GLU A 31 14.18 13.10 -12.25
CA GLU A 31 13.67 14.33 -12.86
C GLU A 31 12.39 14.84 -12.16
N PHE A 32 11.90 14.13 -11.15
CA PHE A 32 10.65 14.46 -10.46
C PHE A 32 10.72 15.77 -9.70
N GLU A 33 9.71 16.62 -9.90
CA GLU A 33 9.42 17.75 -9.03
C GLU A 33 8.61 17.32 -7.80
N GLN A 34 8.46 18.23 -6.82
CA GLN A 34 7.74 17.92 -5.59
C GLN A 34 6.29 17.46 -5.83
N SER A 35 5.61 18.02 -6.83
CA SER A 35 4.24 17.60 -7.19
C SER A 35 4.18 16.17 -7.73
N ASP A 36 5.22 15.76 -8.47
CA ASP A 36 5.29 14.41 -9.04
C ASP A 36 5.47 13.38 -7.92
N TRP A 37 6.33 13.70 -6.95
CA TRP A 37 6.50 12.89 -5.74
C TRP A 37 5.20 12.79 -4.93
N ILE A 38 4.51 13.91 -4.70
CA ILE A 38 3.23 13.90 -3.97
C ILE A 38 2.21 13.02 -4.69
N THR A 39 2.11 13.15 -6.02
CA THR A 39 1.18 12.37 -6.83
C THR A 39 1.50 10.87 -6.73
N LEU A 40 2.76 10.49 -6.96
CA LEU A 40 3.17 9.08 -6.92
C LEU A 40 2.95 8.45 -5.54
N HIS A 41 3.34 9.14 -4.45
CA HIS A 41 3.09 8.64 -3.10
C HIS A 41 1.60 8.49 -2.82
N THR A 42 0.77 9.45 -3.25
CA THR A 42 -0.68 9.40 -3.06
C THR A 42 -1.29 8.23 -3.83
N ASP A 43 -0.94 8.07 -5.10
CA ASP A 43 -1.45 6.99 -5.95
C ASP A 43 -1.10 5.60 -5.39
N LEU A 44 0.15 5.41 -4.95
CA LEU A 44 0.59 4.14 -4.35
C LEU A 44 -0.05 3.89 -2.99
N THR A 45 -0.24 4.94 -2.18
CA THR A 45 -0.95 4.85 -0.88
C THR A 45 -2.41 4.43 -1.08
N SER A 46 -3.11 5.06 -2.03
CA SER A 46 -4.50 4.72 -2.36
C SER A 46 -4.61 3.31 -2.93
N TYR A 47 -3.73 2.93 -3.85
CA TYR A 47 -3.71 1.58 -4.41
C TYR A 47 -3.45 0.51 -3.34
N LEU A 48 -2.45 0.72 -2.48
CA LEU A 48 -2.14 -0.21 -1.39
C LEU A 48 -3.35 -0.36 -0.46
N ALA A 49 -3.97 0.76 -0.06
CA ALA A 49 -5.15 0.70 0.78
C ALA A 49 -6.32 -0.04 0.12
N ASP A 50 -6.57 0.18 -1.17
CA ASP A 50 -7.61 -0.54 -1.92
C ASP A 50 -7.33 -2.05 -1.93
N VAL A 51 -6.07 -2.46 -2.16
CA VAL A 51 -5.66 -3.87 -2.09
C VAL A 51 -5.97 -4.46 -0.70
N LEU A 52 -5.58 -3.77 0.38
CA LEU A 52 -5.79 -4.26 1.75
C LEU A 52 -7.28 -4.33 2.12
N VAL A 53 -8.08 -3.34 1.72
CA VAL A 53 -9.53 -3.34 1.98
C VAL A 53 -10.21 -4.52 1.27
N HIS A 54 -9.87 -4.77 0.00
CA HIS A 54 -10.54 -5.82 -0.78
C HIS A 54 -10.07 -7.23 -0.44
N ARG A 55 -8.79 -7.41 -0.07
CA ARG A 55 -8.20 -8.74 0.11
C ARG A 55 -8.06 -9.18 1.56
N CYS A 56 -7.82 -8.23 2.46
CA CYS A 56 -7.58 -8.49 3.87
C CYS A 56 -8.82 -8.14 4.72
N GLU A 57 -9.96 -7.84 4.08
CA GLU A 57 -11.17 -7.32 4.74
C GLU A 57 -10.86 -6.09 5.61
N GLY A 58 -9.84 -5.33 5.20
CA GLY A 58 -9.36 -4.17 5.94
C GLY A 58 -10.38 -3.04 5.97
N VAL A 59 -10.40 -2.28 7.07
CA VAL A 59 -11.28 -1.14 7.23
C VAL A 59 -10.47 0.11 7.60
N TRP A 60 -10.81 1.23 6.98
CA TRP A 60 -10.24 2.52 7.35
C TRP A 60 -10.58 2.90 8.80
N ARG A 61 -9.55 3.33 9.53
CA ARG A 61 -9.63 3.87 10.88
C ARG A 61 -8.78 5.12 11.00
N VAL A 62 -9.14 5.94 11.96
CA VAL A 62 -8.30 7.05 12.43
C VAL A 62 -7.68 6.61 13.74
N ALA A 63 -6.36 6.44 13.74
CA ALA A 63 -5.60 6.12 14.94
C ALA A 63 -5.03 7.41 15.53
N HIS A 64 -5.20 7.62 16.84
CA HIS A 64 -4.60 8.77 17.51
C HIS A 64 -3.08 8.56 17.58
N ASP A 65 -2.32 9.58 17.18
CA ASP A 65 -0.87 9.58 17.28
C ASP A 65 -0.38 11.00 17.57
N SER A 66 0.11 11.21 18.79
CA SER A 66 0.62 12.51 19.24
C SER A 66 1.93 12.92 18.57
N THR A 67 2.60 11.99 17.88
CA THR A 67 3.83 12.27 17.10
C THR A 67 3.52 12.72 15.67
N ALA A 68 2.31 12.49 15.17
CA ALA A 68 1.88 12.98 13.87
C ALA A 68 1.55 14.48 13.93
N PRO A 69 1.87 15.30 12.91
CA PRO A 69 1.59 16.75 12.90
C PRO A 69 0.12 17.10 13.17
N GLN A 70 -0.80 16.29 12.63
CA GLN A 70 -2.24 16.45 12.81
C GLN A 70 -2.79 15.78 14.09
N GLY A 71 -1.96 15.07 14.85
CA GLY A 71 -2.38 14.33 16.05
C GLY A 71 -3.07 12.98 15.76
N PHE A 72 -3.07 12.51 14.51
CA PHE A 72 -3.66 11.23 14.12
C PHE A 72 -3.05 10.70 12.81
N ARG A 73 -3.29 9.43 12.52
CA ARG A 73 -2.96 8.77 11.26
C ARG A 73 -4.16 8.03 10.69
N TYR A 74 -4.20 7.92 9.37
CA TYR A 74 -5.15 7.05 8.68
C TYR A 74 -4.52 5.68 8.53
N VAL A 75 -5.18 4.66 9.09
CA VAL A 75 -4.70 3.28 9.07
C VAL A 75 -5.75 2.36 8.49
N ILE A 76 -5.30 1.22 7.95
CA ILE A 76 -6.14 0.07 7.67
C ILE A 76 -6.02 -0.89 8.84
N GLU A 77 -7.17 -1.26 9.39
CA GLU A 77 -7.29 -2.25 10.46
C GLU A 77 -7.88 -3.55 9.89
N ALA A 78 -7.28 -4.69 10.21
CA ALA A 78 -7.74 -6.01 9.80
C ALA A 78 -7.50 -7.05 10.91
N THR A 79 -8.27 -8.13 10.92
CA THR A 79 -8.02 -9.27 11.80
C THR A 79 -6.96 -10.17 11.17
N GLY A 80 -5.85 -10.37 11.87
CA GLY A 80 -4.76 -11.24 11.43
C GLY A 80 -5.17 -12.72 11.47
N LEU A 81 -4.31 -13.58 10.92
CA LEU A 81 -4.46 -15.04 11.01
C LEU A 81 -4.34 -15.56 12.45
N ASP A 82 -3.79 -14.76 13.36
CA ASP A 82 -3.73 -15.00 14.80
C ASP A 82 -5.05 -14.65 15.53
N GLY A 83 -6.03 -14.05 14.83
CA GLY A 83 -7.31 -13.64 15.39
C GLY A 83 -7.30 -12.29 16.10
N GLU A 84 -6.14 -11.62 16.17
CA GLU A 84 -6.00 -10.30 16.79
C GLU A 84 -6.20 -9.18 15.75
N LEU A 85 -6.56 -7.98 16.23
CA LEU A 85 -6.65 -6.81 15.37
C LEU A 85 -5.27 -6.18 15.18
N HIS A 86 -4.87 -6.04 13.92
CA HIS A 86 -3.64 -5.38 13.50
C HIS A 86 -3.94 -4.15 12.67
N GLN A 87 -3.01 -3.20 12.67
CA GLN A 87 -3.14 -1.94 11.95
C GLN A 87 -1.89 -1.68 11.11
N VAL A 88 -2.10 -1.12 9.92
CA VAL A 88 -1.02 -0.64 9.06
C VAL A 88 -1.35 0.76 8.55
N GLU A 89 -0.38 1.66 8.57
CA GLU A 89 -0.49 2.97 7.91
C GLU A 89 0.01 2.85 6.46
N PRO A 90 -0.84 2.89 5.43
CA PRO A 90 -0.41 2.65 4.05
C PRO A 90 0.65 3.66 3.59
N TYR A 91 0.55 4.91 4.02
CA TYR A 91 1.55 5.94 3.69
C TYR A 91 2.93 5.59 4.26
N ALA A 92 3.01 5.04 5.47
CA ALA A 92 4.29 4.63 6.05
C ALA A 92 4.93 3.48 5.28
N VAL A 93 4.14 2.49 4.85
CA VAL A 93 4.63 1.37 4.03
C VAL A 93 5.17 1.86 2.70
N VAL A 94 4.44 2.77 2.02
CA VAL A 94 4.88 3.39 0.77
C VAL A 94 6.19 4.13 1.01
N MET A 95 6.27 5.01 2.02
CA MET A 95 7.50 5.75 2.32
C MET A 95 8.69 4.83 2.63
N GLU A 96 8.46 3.69 3.27
CA GLU A 96 9.51 2.70 3.54
C GLU A 96 10.01 2.01 2.26
N GLU A 97 9.11 1.72 1.32
CA GLU A 97 9.45 1.14 0.02
C GLU A 97 10.38 2.08 -0.78
N PHE A 98 10.10 3.40 -0.77
CA PHE A 98 10.96 4.39 -1.45
C PHE A 98 12.36 4.53 -0.83
N ARG A 99 12.60 4.01 0.38
CA ARG A 99 13.96 3.95 0.97
C ARG A 99 14.81 2.83 0.38
N HIS A 100 14.21 1.90 -0.37
CA HIS A 100 14.86 0.67 -0.84
C HIS A 100 14.76 0.46 -2.36
N PRO A 101 15.28 1.38 -3.19
CA PRO A 101 15.19 1.24 -4.65
C PRO A 101 15.87 -0.06 -5.16
N PRO A 102 15.34 -0.70 -6.23
CA PRO A 102 14.17 -0.28 -7.01
C PRO A 102 12.85 -0.44 -6.24
N ILE A 103 11.83 0.33 -6.64
CA ILE A 103 10.49 0.26 -6.04
C ILE A 103 9.81 -1.02 -6.54
N GLU A 104 9.45 -1.89 -5.62
CA GLU A 104 8.85 -3.20 -5.88
C GLU A 104 7.43 -3.22 -5.31
N VAL A 105 6.41 -3.01 -6.16
CA VAL A 105 5.00 -2.93 -5.75
C VAL A 105 4.54 -4.22 -5.06
N THR A 106 5.03 -5.37 -5.49
CA THR A 106 4.75 -6.66 -4.83
C THR A 106 5.34 -6.72 -3.42
N ARG A 107 6.57 -6.23 -3.22
CA ARG A 107 7.21 -6.17 -1.90
C ARG A 107 6.46 -5.20 -0.98
N MET A 108 6.06 -4.05 -1.51
CA MET A 108 5.25 -3.07 -0.78
C MET A 108 3.94 -3.70 -0.25
N ILE A 109 3.22 -4.44 -1.09
CA ILE A 109 2.00 -5.17 -0.68
C ILE A 109 2.33 -6.23 0.36
N ALA A 110 3.33 -7.08 0.10
CA ALA A 110 3.71 -8.16 1.01
C ALA A 110 4.11 -7.64 2.40
N ASN A 111 4.84 -6.53 2.48
CA ASN A 111 5.21 -5.90 3.75
C ASN A 111 3.98 -5.41 4.54
N ALA A 112 2.98 -4.85 3.85
CA ALA A 112 1.73 -4.47 4.49
C ALA A 112 0.94 -5.70 4.99
N GLU A 113 0.88 -6.77 4.20
CA GLU A 113 0.21 -8.02 4.60
C GLU A 113 0.89 -8.68 5.80
N VAL A 114 2.23 -8.67 5.84
CA VAL A 114 3.01 -9.13 7.00
C VAL A 114 2.70 -8.27 8.23
N THR A 115 2.62 -6.95 8.07
CA THR A 115 2.27 -6.02 9.17
C THR A 115 0.87 -6.28 9.71
N LEU A 116 -0.07 -6.69 8.86
CA LEU A 116 -1.43 -7.07 9.24
C LEU A 116 -1.56 -8.52 9.73
N HIS A 117 -0.47 -9.30 9.72
CA HIS A 117 -0.48 -10.71 10.08
C HIS A 117 -1.46 -11.55 9.22
N VAL A 118 -1.74 -11.14 7.99
CA VAL A 118 -2.67 -11.85 7.08
C VAL A 118 -1.98 -12.84 6.14
N THR A 119 -0.64 -12.90 6.19
CA THR A 119 0.18 -13.84 5.43
C THR A 119 0.80 -14.87 6.35
N ARG A 120 0.77 -16.15 5.94
CA ARG A 120 1.53 -17.20 6.61
C ARG A 120 3.00 -17.06 6.24
N LEU A 121 3.82 -16.60 7.18
CA LEU A 121 5.26 -16.78 7.09
C LEU A 121 5.51 -18.29 7.20
N LEU A 122 6.15 -18.87 6.18
CA LEU A 122 6.68 -20.22 6.31
C LEU A 122 7.93 -20.10 7.18
N ASP A 123 7.89 -20.67 8.38
CA ASP A 123 9.07 -20.80 9.21
C ASP A 123 10.05 -21.77 8.50
N ASP A 124 11.29 -21.31 8.25
CA ASP A 124 12.40 -22.12 7.72
C ASP A 124 12.87 -23.21 8.71
#